data_AF-A0A7G8EQN4-F1
#
_entry.id   AF-A0A7G8EQN4-F1
#
_cell.length_a   1.000
_cell.length_b   1.000
_cell.length_c   1.000
_cell.angle_alpha   90.00
_cell.angle_beta   90.00
_cell.angle_gamma   90.00
#
_symmetry.space_group_name_H-M   'P 1'
#
loop_
_entity.id
_entity.type
_entity.pdbx_description
1 polymer ?
#
loop_
_entity_poly.entity_id
_entity_poly.type
_entity_poly.pdbx_seq_one_letter_code
_entity_poly.pdbx_strand_id
1 'polypeptide(L)'
;MAFSATARPLLLLGLTAILLAPGATARAPQAYAPDPLTGPRSRLGPDRDWVGLRPLGAETEILVLAGHADSQGIAGAGTPGEAVALRGARPMQPGLRDELHWNLLTARAVVALGRQRGLNLRFYDPPARTIADADDPRTNWSVGKAHAAAGGYALEIHYDAYGPDGVGSGLIPPLHRHPSRLDESLALAFGSYPLLYRNGLGAPRRGIAILEIGKLEGVLEAALRDPGRRDATLTAIALRVVEALERGLNLQTPSPIGELPVGVAPERRARP
;
A
#
# COMPACT_ATOMS: atom_id res chain seq x y z
N MET A 1 58.78 66.54 43.46
CA MET A 1 58.24 66.45 44.84
C MET A 1 56.79 65.99 44.75
N ALA A 2 56.38 65.21 45.75
CA ALA A 2 55.10 64.51 45.92
C ALA A 2 53.84 65.26 45.44
N PHE A 3 52.82 64.53 44.96
CA PHE A 3 51.72 64.08 45.81
C PHE A 3 50.77 63.12 45.08
N SER A 4 50.20 62.23 45.89
CA SER A 4 49.17 61.22 45.64
C SER A 4 47.82 61.82 45.25
N ALA A 5 47.02 61.12 44.43
CA ALA A 5 45.58 60.98 44.65
C ALA A 5 44.93 59.93 43.73
N THR A 6 44.07 59.15 44.36
CA THR A 6 43.13 58.13 43.90
C THR A 6 42.06 58.63 42.91
N ALA A 7 41.68 57.80 41.93
CA ALA A 7 40.29 57.67 41.48
C ALA A 7 40.10 56.38 40.66
N ARG A 8 39.14 55.54 41.09
CA ARG A 8 38.64 54.37 40.37
C ARG A 8 37.72 54.83 39.22
N PRO A 9 37.80 54.25 38.00
CA PRO A 9 36.69 54.27 37.07
C PRO A 9 35.83 53.01 37.22
N LEU A 10 34.51 53.23 37.26
CA LEU A 10 33.47 52.20 37.27
C LEU A 10 33.57 51.29 36.04
N LEU A 11 33.55 49.98 36.27
CA LEU A 11 33.27 48.99 35.23
C LEU A 11 31.75 48.97 34.99
N LEU A 12 31.32 49.48 33.83
CA LEU A 12 29.95 49.33 33.34
C LEU A 12 29.79 47.89 32.82
N LEU A 13 29.22 47.01 33.63
CA LEU A 13 28.80 45.67 33.20
C LEU A 13 27.54 45.80 32.33
N GLY A 14 27.75 45.81 31.01
CA GLY A 14 26.67 45.66 30.05
C GLY A 14 26.10 44.24 30.11
N LEU A 15 24.94 44.08 30.75
CA LEU A 15 24.12 42.87 30.62
C LEU A 15 23.61 42.78 29.18
N THR A 16 24.24 41.93 28.37
CA THR A 16 23.67 41.50 27.09
C THR A 16 22.67 40.38 27.40
N ALA A 17 21.37 40.71 27.37
CA ALA A 17 20.31 39.71 27.44
C ALA A 17 20.31 38.90 26.13
N ILE A 18 20.86 37.68 26.18
CA ILE A 18 20.66 36.70 25.11
C ILE A 18 19.21 36.23 25.22
N LEU A 19 18.36 36.75 24.34
CA LEU A 19 17.03 36.22 24.09
C LEU A 19 17.18 34.81 23.50
N LEU A 20 17.05 33.78 24.34
CA LEU A 20 16.83 32.42 23.86
C LEU A 20 15.49 32.39 23.13
N ALA A 21 15.54 32.33 21.80
CA ALA A 21 14.39 31.94 21.01
C ALA A 21 13.92 30.55 21.49
N PRO A 22 12.61 30.31 21.66
CA PRO A 22 12.11 28.98 21.97
C PRO A 22 12.56 28.04 20.85
N GLY A 23 13.43 27.09 21.18
CA GLY A 23 13.88 26.07 20.26
C GLY A 23 12.66 25.37 19.66
N ALA A 24 12.56 25.38 18.34
CA ALA A 24 11.63 24.50 17.64
C ALA A 24 11.94 23.07 18.12
N THR A 25 11.03 22.49 18.89
CA THR A 25 11.10 21.08 19.22
C THR A 25 11.01 20.34 17.90
N ALA A 26 12.11 19.74 17.46
CA ALA A 26 12.08 18.79 16.38
C ALA A 26 11.07 17.71 16.79
N ARG A 27 9.89 17.73 16.18
CA ARG A 27 8.86 16.73 16.40
C ARG A 27 9.45 15.43 15.88
N ALA A 28 9.88 14.56 16.79
CA ALA A 28 10.29 13.20 16.45
C ALA A 28 9.22 12.61 15.53
N PRO A 29 9.59 11.93 14.43
CA PRO A 29 8.61 11.36 13.52
C PRO A 29 7.65 10.53 14.36
N GLN A 30 6.38 10.91 14.30
CA GLN A 30 5.33 10.25 15.06
C GLN A 30 5.32 8.79 14.59
N ALA A 31 5.78 7.88 15.45
CA ALA A 31 5.73 6.46 15.18
C ALA A 31 4.25 6.11 15.02
N TYR A 32 3.83 5.89 13.77
CA TYR A 32 2.47 5.44 13.51
C TYR A 32 2.29 4.11 14.23
N ALA A 33 1.26 4.02 15.07
CA ALA A 33 0.87 2.74 15.65
C ALA A 33 0.71 1.72 14.51
N PRO A 34 1.17 0.47 14.68
CA PRO A 34 1.02 -0.56 13.65
C PRO A 34 -0.45 -0.67 13.22
N ASP A 35 -0.68 -0.88 11.92
CA ASP A 35 -2.02 -1.07 11.40
C ASP A 35 -2.64 -2.32 12.05
N PRO A 36 -3.83 -2.22 12.66
CA PRO A 36 -4.41 -3.35 13.38
C PRO A 36 -4.80 -4.51 12.45
N LEU A 37 -4.97 -4.26 11.15
CA LEU A 37 -5.27 -5.29 10.16
C LEU A 37 -3.99 -5.87 9.56
N THR A 38 -3.07 -5.03 9.11
CA THR A 38 -1.93 -5.45 8.28
C THR A 38 -0.57 -5.40 8.99
N GLY A 39 -0.53 -4.96 10.25
CA GLY A 39 0.70 -4.78 11.00
C GLY A 39 1.51 -3.57 10.54
N PRO A 40 2.86 -3.61 10.58
CA PRO A 40 3.67 -2.47 10.21
C PRO A 40 3.54 -2.15 8.71
N ARG A 41 3.39 -0.85 8.41
CA ARG A 41 3.56 -0.34 7.04
C ARG A 41 5.04 -0.33 6.66
N SER A 42 5.32 -0.35 5.36
CA SER A 42 6.66 -0.24 4.82
C SER A 42 7.38 0.97 5.43
N ARG A 43 8.51 0.69 6.08
CA ARG A 43 9.41 1.72 6.63
C ARG A 43 10.07 2.59 5.56
N LEU A 44 9.91 2.26 4.28
CA LEU A 44 10.51 2.98 3.15
C LEU A 44 9.60 4.08 2.60
N GLY A 45 8.43 4.30 3.21
CA GLY A 45 7.53 5.41 2.83
C GLY A 45 8.18 6.80 2.79
N PRO A 46 9.11 7.15 3.70
CA PRO A 46 9.86 8.41 3.60
C PRO A 46 10.74 8.54 2.35
N ASP A 47 11.14 7.41 1.75
CA ASP A 47 11.98 7.36 0.54
C ASP A 47 11.13 7.31 -0.75
N ARG A 48 9.81 7.48 -0.64
CA ARG A 48 8.90 7.52 -1.78
C ARG A 48 9.27 8.67 -2.72
N ASP A 49 9.56 8.34 -3.97
CA ASP A 49 10.08 9.23 -5.02
C ASP A 49 9.11 9.42 -6.20
N TRP A 50 7.82 9.10 -5.99
CA TRP A 50 6.81 9.13 -7.04
C TRP A 50 5.43 9.54 -6.54
N VAL A 51 4.62 10.13 -7.42
CA VAL A 51 3.21 10.46 -7.19
C VAL A 51 2.37 9.91 -8.34
N GLY A 52 1.26 9.25 -8.03
CA GLY A 52 0.38 8.62 -8.99
C GLY A 52 -0.74 9.55 -9.46
N LEU A 53 -0.51 10.25 -10.57
CA LEU A 53 -1.46 11.25 -11.09
C LEU A 53 -2.14 10.82 -12.39
N ARG A 54 -1.57 9.86 -13.11
CA ARG A 54 -2.07 9.42 -14.41
C ARG A 54 -3.48 8.81 -14.26
N PRO A 55 -4.50 9.33 -14.95
CA PRO A 55 -5.84 8.75 -14.88
C PRO A 55 -5.88 7.41 -15.62
N LEU A 56 -6.80 6.55 -15.18
CA LEU A 56 -7.22 5.34 -15.88
C LEU A 56 -8.73 5.46 -16.12
N GLY A 57 -9.22 4.89 -17.23
CA GLY A 57 -10.65 4.88 -17.50
C GLY A 57 -11.39 4.00 -16.48
N ALA A 58 -12.63 4.35 -16.13
CA ALA A 58 -13.46 3.58 -15.20
C ALA A 58 -13.60 2.10 -15.62
N GLU A 59 -13.63 1.83 -16.93
CA GLU A 59 -13.76 0.48 -17.51
C GLU A 59 -12.45 -0.30 -17.64
N THR A 60 -11.32 0.25 -17.17
CA THR A 60 -10.01 -0.40 -17.26
C THR A 60 -10.06 -1.77 -16.57
N GLU A 61 -9.82 -2.86 -17.31
CA GLU A 61 -9.75 -4.19 -16.70
C GLU A 61 -8.54 -4.25 -15.75
N ILE A 62 -8.81 -4.64 -14.50
CA ILE A 62 -7.80 -4.94 -13.49
C ILE A 62 -7.58 -6.46 -13.46
N LEU A 63 -6.40 -6.89 -13.90
CA LEU A 63 -5.94 -8.25 -13.75
C LEU A 63 -5.30 -8.42 -12.37
N VAL A 64 -5.88 -9.28 -11.54
CA VAL A 64 -5.36 -9.61 -10.22
C VAL A 64 -4.61 -10.94 -10.31
N LEU A 65 -3.37 -10.92 -9.86
CA LEU A 65 -2.45 -12.05 -9.79
C LEU A 65 -2.17 -12.38 -8.32
N ALA A 66 -1.98 -13.65 -8.01
CA ALA A 66 -1.45 -14.07 -6.71
C ALA A 66 0.07 -14.27 -6.86
N GLY A 67 0.87 -13.53 -6.09
CA GLY A 67 2.31 -13.68 -6.07
C GLY A 67 2.73 -15.13 -5.82
N HIS A 68 3.79 -15.58 -6.49
CA HIS A 68 4.35 -16.93 -6.38
C HIS A 68 3.47 -18.09 -6.90
N ALA A 69 2.38 -17.80 -7.62
CA ALA A 69 1.39 -18.80 -8.04
C ALA A 69 1.90 -19.87 -9.01
N ASP A 70 3.06 -19.65 -9.63
CA ASP A 70 3.73 -20.48 -10.63
C ASP A 70 5.19 -20.81 -10.26
N SER A 71 5.65 -20.50 -9.04
CA SER A 71 7.05 -20.68 -8.60
C SER A 71 7.23 -21.62 -7.42
N GLN A 72 6.23 -22.44 -7.08
CA GLN A 72 6.34 -23.41 -5.99
C GLN A 72 7.39 -24.47 -6.30
N GLY A 73 8.21 -24.83 -5.31
CA GLY A 73 9.28 -25.82 -5.46
C GLY A 73 10.55 -25.32 -6.17
N ILE A 74 10.61 -24.05 -6.56
CA ILE A 74 11.80 -23.42 -7.15
C ILE A 74 12.17 -22.14 -6.39
N ALA A 75 13.23 -21.46 -6.82
CA ALA A 75 13.63 -20.17 -6.25
C ALA A 75 12.49 -19.14 -6.41
N GLY A 76 12.25 -18.35 -5.35
CA GLY A 76 11.17 -17.36 -5.35
C GLY A 76 9.78 -17.95 -5.15
N ALA A 77 9.63 -19.05 -4.39
CA ALA A 77 8.33 -19.66 -4.04
C ALA A 77 7.51 -18.87 -2.98
N GLY A 78 8.08 -17.80 -2.41
CA GLY A 78 7.50 -17.03 -1.31
C GLY A 78 7.93 -17.53 0.07
N THR A 79 7.50 -16.81 1.11
CA THR A 79 7.84 -17.08 2.50
C THR A 79 6.94 -18.18 3.13
N PRO A 80 7.47 -19.00 4.05
CA PRO A 80 6.63 -19.87 4.88
C PRO A 80 5.84 -19.12 5.98
N GLY A 81 6.13 -17.84 6.26
CA GLY A 81 5.55 -17.11 7.40
C GLY A 81 6.20 -17.45 8.75
N GLU A 82 5.98 -16.58 9.74
CA GLU A 82 6.59 -16.68 11.07
C GLU A 82 6.14 -17.95 11.80
N ALA A 83 4.85 -18.29 11.72
CA ALA A 83 4.30 -19.44 12.43
C ALA A 83 4.92 -20.76 11.98
N VAL A 84 5.17 -20.93 10.68
CA VAL A 84 5.81 -22.15 10.14
C VAL A 84 7.31 -22.10 10.37
N ALA A 85 7.97 -20.97 10.04
CA ALA A 85 9.43 -20.89 10.09
C ALA A 85 10.01 -20.94 11.50
N LEU A 86 9.36 -20.25 12.45
CA LEU A 86 9.92 -20.02 13.79
C LEU A 86 9.15 -20.75 14.89
N ARG A 87 7.86 -21.04 14.69
CA ARG A 87 6.97 -21.58 15.73
C ARG A 87 6.52 -23.02 15.51
N GLY A 88 7.01 -23.67 14.45
CA GLY A 88 6.76 -25.09 14.17
C GLY A 88 5.32 -25.42 13.75
N ALA A 89 4.55 -24.42 13.31
CA ALA A 89 3.23 -24.67 12.74
C ALA A 89 3.34 -25.47 11.44
N ARG A 90 2.32 -26.27 11.13
CA ARG A 90 2.22 -26.91 9.81
C ARG A 90 1.85 -25.86 8.76
N PRO A 91 2.33 -26.01 7.51
CA PRO A 91 1.85 -25.21 6.39
C PRO A 91 0.33 -25.25 6.27
N MET A 92 -0.26 -24.15 5.81
CA MET A 92 -1.71 -24.04 5.63
C MET A 92 -2.23 -25.04 4.59
N GLN A 93 -1.41 -25.32 3.59
CA GLN A 93 -1.67 -26.33 2.58
C GLN A 93 -0.38 -27.09 2.27
N PRO A 94 -0.37 -28.45 2.38
CA PRO A 94 0.78 -29.24 1.97
C PRO A 94 1.20 -28.93 0.53
N GLY A 95 2.51 -28.74 0.33
CA GLY A 95 3.08 -28.46 -0.99
C GLY A 95 3.08 -27.00 -1.43
N LEU A 96 2.48 -26.08 -0.66
CA LEU A 96 2.54 -24.64 -0.91
C LEU A 96 3.30 -23.92 0.19
N ARG A 97 3.98 -22.83 -0.16
CA ARG A 97 4.36 -21.80 0.81
C ARG A 97 3.10 -21.08 1.31
N ASP A 98 3.11 -20.71 2.59
CA ASP A 98 1.95 -20.04 3.19
C ASP A 98 1.70 -18.67 2.56
N GLU A 99 2.73 -17.98 2.09
CA GLU A 99 2.56 -16.76 1.29
C GLU A 99 1.66 -17.00 0.08
N LEU A 100 1.94 -18.02 -0.73
CA LEU A 100 1.08 -18.34 -1.87
C LEU A 100 -0.34 -18.69 -1.41
N HIS A 101 -0.49 -19.49 -0.36
CA HIS A 101 -1.81 -19.86 0.15
C HIS A 101 -2.65 -18.61 0.45
N TRP A 102 -2.07 -17.63 1.16
CA TRP A 102 -2.76 -16.39 1.49
C TRP A 102 -2.93 -15.47 0.28
N ASN A 103 -1.94 -15.37 -0.62
CA ASN A 103 -2.05 -14.60 -1.86
C ASN A 103 -3.24 -15.07 -2.71
N LEU A 104 -3.43 -16.39 -2.85
CA LEU A 104 -4.55 -16.97 -3.60
C LEU A 104 -5.91 -16.62 -2.99
N LEU A 105 -6.06 -16.76 -1.67
CA LEU A 105 -7.32 -16.44 -0.99
C LEU A 105 -7.64 -14.95 -1.06
N THR A 106 -6.64 -14.09 -0.83
CA THR A 106 -6.81 -12.63 -0.88
C THR A 106 -7.11 -12.15 -2.30
N ALA A 107 -6.37 -12.62 -3.32
CA ALA A 107 -6.63 -12.26 -4.70
C ALA A 107 -8.06 -12.65 -5.15
N ARG A 108 -8.52 -13.86 -4.79
CA ARG A 108 -9.89 -14.29 -5.08
C ARG A 108 -10.93 -13.44 -4.35
N ALA A 109 -10.71 -13.12 -3.07
CA ALA A 109 -11.62 -12.28 -2.29
C ALA A 109 -11.72 -10.85 -2.87
N VAL A 110 -10.58 -10.27 -3.29
CA VAL A 110 -10.53 -8.95 -3.97
C VAL A 110 -11.33 -8.99 -5.27
N VAL A 111 -11.13 -10.01 -6.11
CA VAL A 111 -11.85 -10.12 -7.39
C VAL A 111 -13.35 -10.35 -7.17
N ALA A 112 -13.73 -11.21 -6.23
CA ALA A 112 -15.14 -11.46 -5.91
C ALA A 112 -15.84 -10.18 -5.43
N LEU A 113 -15.27 -9.49 -4.44
CA LEU A 113 -15.84 -8.26 -3.92
C LEU A 113 -15.81 -7.12 -4.95
N GLY A 114 -14.72 -6.96 -5.69
CA GLY A 114 -14.61 -5.92 -6.71
C GLY A 114 -15.67 -6.08 -7.81
N ARG A 115 -15.90 -7.31 -8.29
CA ARG A 115 -16.99 -7.61 -9.24
C ARG A 115 -18.36 -7.33 -8.65
N GLN A 116 -18.58 -7.69 -7.38
CA GLN A 116 -19.83 -7.35 -6.68
C GLN A 116 -20.06 -5.84 -6.62
N ARG A 117 -18.99 -5.03 -6.56
CA ARG A 117 -19.04 -3.56 -6.59
C ARG A 117 -18.97 -2.96 -7.99
N GLY A 118 -19.08 -3.77 -9.04
CA GLY A 118 -19.11 -3.29 -10.43
C GLY A 118 -17.74 -2.95 -11.03
N LEU A 119 -16.64 -3.30 -10.37
CA LEU A 119 -15.31 -3.18 -10.94
C LEU A 119 -15.04 -4.27 -11.98
N ASN A 120 -14.38 -3.90 -13.08
CA ASN A 120 -13.92 -4.83 -14.11
C ASN A 120 -12.66 -5.58 -13.65
N LEU A 121 -12.81 -6.60 -12.80
CA LEU A 121 -11.70 -7.41 -12.29
C LEU A 121 -11.68 -8.81 -12.89
N ARG A 122 -10.48 -9.34 -13.11
CA ARG A 122 -10.25 -10.74 -13.47
C ARG A 122 -9.14 -11.33 -12.63
N PHE A 123 -9.38 -12.53 -12.10
CA PHE A 123 -8.33 -13.34 -11.47
C PHE A 123 -7.67 -14.21 -12.54
N TYR A 124 -6.34 -14.30 -12.52
CA TYR A 124 -5.60 -15.30 -13.28
C TYR A 124 -4.97 -16.32 -12.34
N ASP A 125 -5.18 -17.59 -12.66
CA ASP A 125 -4.59 -18.74 -11.98
C ASP A 125 -3.70 -19.49 -12.97
N PRO A 126 -2.37 -19.49 -12.81
CA PRO A 126 -1.49 -20.25 -13.66
C PRO A 126 -1.89 -21.74 -13.71
N PRO A 127 -1.79 -22.40 -14.88
CA PRO A 127 -2.20 -23.80 -15.02
C PRO A 127 -1.27 -24.78 -14.29
N ALA A 128 -0.11 -24.32 -13.83
CA ALA A 128 0.85 -25.09 -13.05
C ALA A 128 1.41 -24.24 -11.91
N ARG A 129 1.69 -24.88 -10.77
CA ARG A 129 2.34 -24.23 -9.62
C ARG A 129 3.85 -24.10 -9.76
N THR A 130 4.44 -24.72 -10.77
CA THR A 130 5.88 -24.69 -11.05
C THR A 130 6.10 -24.53 -12.54
N ILE A 131 6.60 -23.37 -12.94
CA ILE A 131 6.99 -23.05 -14.31
C ILE A 131 8.40 -22.45 -14.22
N ALA A 132 9.40 -23.18 -14.72
CA ALA A 132 10.81 -22.82 -14.50
C ALA A 132 11.26 -21.61 -15.34
N ASP A 133 10.72 -21.46 -16.55
CA ASP A 133 10.99 -20.33 -17.43
C ASP A 133 10.07 -19.15 -17.07
N ALA A 134 10.64 -18.06 -16.58
CA ALA A 134 9.91 -16.87 -16.19
C ALA A 134 9.22 -16.16 -17.39
N ASP A 135 9.69 -16.40 -18.61
CA ASP A 135 9.11 -15.84 -19.84
C ASP A 135 8.16 -16.82 -20.55
N ASP A 136 7.86 -18.00 -19.97
CA ASP A 136 6.80 -18.88 -20.46
C ASP A 136 5.46 -18.12 -20.50
N PRO A 137 4.66 -18.22 -21.58
CA PRO A 137 3.45 -17.42 -21.76
C PRO A 137 2.37 -17.69 -20.69
N ARG A 138 2.51 -18.75 -19.91
CA ARG A 138 1.58 -19.15 -18.83
C ARG A 138 2.01 -18.64 -17.46
N THR A 139 3.14 -17.93 -17.34
CA THR A 139 3.51 -17.35 -16.05
C THR A 139 2.62 -16.15 -15.71
N ASN A 140 2.48 -15.88 -14.41
CA ASN A 140 1.89 -14.63 -13.91
C ASN A 140 2.52 -13.42 -14.61
N TRP A 141 3.85 -13.43 -14.71
CA TRP A 141 4.61 -12.32 -15.25
C TRP A 141 4.38 -12.13 -16.76
N SER A 142 4.30 -13.20 -17.55
CA SER A 142 4.01 -13.10 -18.98
C SER A 142 2.58 -12.64 -19.24
N VAL A 143 1.60 -13.20 -18.53
CA VAL A 143 0.20 -12.81 -18.66
C VAL A 143 -0.03 -11.38 -18.18
N GLY A 144 0.56 -11.00 -17.05
CA GLY A 144 0.52 -9.64 -16.53
C GLY A 144 1.18 -8.63 -17.46
N LYS A 145 2.33 -8.97 -18.06
CA LYS A 145 3.01 -8.14 -19.08
C LYS A 145 2.12 -7.90 -20.29
N ALA A 146 1.53 -8.96 -20.83
CA ALA A 146 0.64 -8.86 -22.00
C ALA A 146 -0.59 -8.01 -21.68
N HIS A 147 -1.20 -8.19 -20.50
CA HIS A 147 -2.34 -7.40 -20.02
C HIS A 147 -2.00 -5.92 -19.87
N ALA A 148 -0.89 -5.60 -19.21
CA ALA A 148 -0.44 -4.24 -19.03
C ALA A 148 -0.14 -3.56 -20.38
N ALA A 149 0.54 -4.27 -21.29
CA ALA A 149 0.82 -3.78 -22.64
C ALA A 149 -0.46 -3.46 -23.44
N ALA A 150 -1.52 -4.24 -23.27
CA ALA A 150 -2.83 -4.02 -23.88
C ALA A 150 -3.63 -2.83 -23.26
N GLY A 151 -3.09 -2.17 -22.23
CA GLY A 151 -3.69 -0.99 -21.60
C GLY A 151 -4.44 -1.28 -20.30
N GLY A 152 -4.50 -2.55 -19.87
CA GLY A 152 -5.05 -2.92 -18.57
C GLY A 152 -4.14 -2.55 -17.40
N TYR A 153 -4.67 -2.69 -16.18
CA TYR A 153 -3.90 -2.59 -14.94
C TYR A 153 -3.64 -3.98 -14.37
N ALA A 154 -2.39 -4.34 -14.11
CA ALA A 154 -2.03 -5.63 -13.51
C ALA A 154 -1.56 -5.41 -12.06
N LEU A 155 -2.20 -6.11 -11.12
CA LEU A 155 -1.95 -6.03 -9.69
C LEU A 155 -1.61 -7.43 -9.16
N GLU A 156 -0.39 -7.60 -8.64
CA GLU A 156 0.06 -8.83 -8.00
C GLU A 156 -0.02 -8.68 -6.47
N ILE A 157 -0.82 -9.54 -5.84
CA ILE A 157 -1.01 -9.58 -4.39
C ILE A 157 0.11 -10.41 -3.76
N HIS A 158 0.79 -9.83 -2.78
CA HIS A 158 1.79 -10.47 -1.96
C HIS A 158 1.49 -10.31 -0.47
N TYR A 159 2.04 -11.20 0.33
CA TYR A 159 2.30 -10.92 1.74
C TYR A 159 3.80 -10.88 1.94
N ASP A 160 4.26 -9.89 2.68
CA ASP A 160 5.68 -9.68 2.86
C ASP A 160 6.28 -10.71 3.83
N ALA A 161 7.59 -10.90 3.74
CA ALA A 161 8.31 -11.81 4.61
C ALA A 161 8.18 -11.42 6.10
N TYR A 162 8.27 -12.43 6.97
CA TYR A 162 8.40 -12.21 8.41
C TYR A 162 9.80 -11.71 8.77
N GLY A 163 9.97 -11.24 9.99
CA GLY A 163 11.26 -10.88 10.56
C GLY A 163 11.94 -9.72 9.83
N PRO A 164 13.28 -9.63 9.86
CA PRO A 164 14.02 -8.52 9.26
C PRO A 164 14.04 -8.53 7.72
N ASP A 165 13.69 -9.66 7.10
CA ASP A 165 13.68 -9.82 5.64
C ASP A 165 12.51 -9.07 4.98
N GLY A 166 11.40 -8.93 5.71
CA GLY A 166 10.26 -8.11 5.33
C GLY A 166 10.40 -6.66 5.77
N VAL A 167 9.72 -5.78 5.04
CA VAL A 167 9.71 -4.33 5.21
C VAL A 167 8.36 -3.83 5.74
N GLY A 168 7.24 -4.42 5.35
CA GLY A 168 5.88 -4.02 5.75
C GLY A 168 4.89 -3.93 4.58
N SER A 169 3.65 -3.55 4.88
CA SER A 169 2.65 -3.34 3.84
C SER A 169 3.00 -2.16 2.92
N GLY A 170 2.62 -2.24 1.65
CA GLY A 170 2.74 -1.11 0.73
C GLY A 170 2.72 -1.48 -0.74
N LEU A 171 2.58 -0.46 -1.58
CA LEU A 171 2.61 -0.61 -3.03
C LEU A 171 4.01 -0.38 -3.60
N ILE A 172 4.45 -1.30 -4.46
CA ILE A 172 5.56 -1.13 -5.40
C ILE A 172 4.95 -0.89 -6.79
N PRO A 173 5.05 0.33 -7.34
CA PRO A 173 4.39 0.68 -8.60
C PRO A 173 5.07 0.02 -9.82
N PRO A 174 4.35 -0.12 -10.94
CA PRO A 174 4.92 -0.62 -12.18
C PRO A 174 5.85 0.42 -12.84
N LEU A 175 6.87 -0.04 -13.57
CA LEU A 175 7.92 0.85 -14.13
C LEU A 175 7.72 1.25 -15.59
N HIS A 176 6.93 0.48 -16.34
CA HIS A 176 6.73 0.72 -17.77
C HIS A 176 5.97 2.02 -18.10
N ARG A 177 5.33 2.65 -17.10
CA ARG A 177 4.51 3.86 -17.24
C ARG A 177 4.62 4.70 -15.98
N HIS A 178 4.31 5.99 -16.09
CA HIS A 178 4.15 6.83 -14.91
C HIS A 178 3.06 6.26 -13.97
N PRO A 179 3.29 6.30 -12.64
CA PRO A 179 2.31 5.86 -11.66
C PRO A 179 0.95 6.54 -11.86
N SER A 180 -0.09 5.74 -11.67
CA SER A 180 -1.48 6.10 -11.87
C SER A 180 -2.19 6.46 -10.56
N ARG A 181 -3.40 7.00 -10.67
CA ARG A 181 -4.26 7.23 -9.49
C ARG A 181 -4.62 5.94 -8.75
N LEU A 182 -4.67 4.80 -9.43
CA LEU A 182 -4.77 3.48 -8.79
C LEU A 182 -3.56 3.23 -7.88
N ASP A 183 -2.35 3.46 -8.40
CA ASP A 183 -1.12 3.30 -7.64
C ASP A 183 -1.08 4.23 -6.42
N GLU A 184 -1.48 5.50 -6.59
CA GLU A 184 -1.59 6.46 -5.48
C GLU A 184 -2.57 5.98 -4.40
N SER A 185 -3.76 5.57 -4.81
CA SER A 185 -4.82 5.18 -3.87
C SER A 185 -4.44 3.92 -3.07
N LEU A 186 -3.81 2.95 -3.72
CA LEU A 186 -3.27 1.76 -3.06
C LEU A 186 -2.12 2.13 -2.11
N ALA A 187 -1.24 3.03 -2.52
CA ALA A 187 -0.15 3.51 -1.68
C ALA A 187 -0.63 4.27 -0.43
N LEU A 188 -1.69 5.07 -0.55
CA LEU A 188 -2.33 5.73 0.60
C LEU A 188 -2.93 4.70 1.56
N ALA A 189 -3.57 3.66 1.03
CA ALA A 189 -4.23 2.62 1.82
C ALA A 189 -3.24 1.70 2.55
N PHE A 190 -2.12 1.33 1.93
CA PHE A 190 -1.20 0.31 2.46
C PHE A 190 0.19 0.83 2.83
N GLY A 191 0.57 2.03 2.42
CA GLY A 191 1.95 2.51 2.43
C GLY A 191 2.59 2.38 1.05
N SER A 192 3.84 2.83 0.92
CA SER A 192 4.53 2.89 -0.38
C SER A 192 5.96 2.39 -0.27
N TYR A 193 6.45 1.91 -1.40
CA TYR A 193 7.86 1.64 -1.65
C TYR A 193 8.41 2.66 -2.67
N PRO A 194 9.73 2.91 -2.67
CA PRO A 194 10.39 3.66 -3.74
C PRO A 194 10.17 3.01 -5.10
N LEU A 195 10.15 3.82 -6.15
CA LEU A 195 9.89 3.39 -7.53
C LEU A 195 10.86 2.27 -7.94
N LEU A 196 12.15 2.45 -7.66
CA LEU A 196 13.21 1.48 -8.01
C LEU A 196 13.56 0.53 -6.86
N TYR A 197 12.60 0.21 -5.99
CA TYR A 197 12.82 -0.75 -4.91
C TYR A 197 13.45 -2.05 -5.42
N ARG A 198 14.56 -2.47 -4.79
CA ARG A 198 15.40 -3.62 -5.19
C ARG A 198 15.78 -3.59 -6.69
N ASN A 199 16.17 -2.43 -7.18
CA ASN A 199 16.52 -2.18 -8.59
C ASN A 199 15.35 -2.43 -9.56
N GLY A 200 14.10 -2.26 -9.11
CA GLY A 200 12.92 -2.44 -9.96
C GLY A 200 12.64 -3.90 -10.25
N LEU A 201 12.00 -4.61 -9.32
CA LEU A 201 11.70 -6.05 -9.38
C LEU A 201 11.14 -6.56 -10.73
N GLY A 202 11.16 -7.88 -10.91
CA GLY A 202 10.77 -8.57 -12.15
C GLY A 202 9.34 -8.25 -12.63
N ALA A 203 8.35 -8.22 -11.73
CA ALA A 203 6.97 -7.85 -12.04
C ALA A 203 6.83 -6.34 -12.39
N PRO A 204 7.34 -5.39 -11.59
CA PRO A 204 7.35 -3.96 -11.93
C PRO A 204 7.97 -3.63 -13.29
N ARG A 205 9.11 -4.25 -13.65
CA ARG A 205 9.73 -4.11 -15.00
C ARG A 205 8.83 -4.59 -16.13
N ARG A 206 7.94 -5.54 -15.85
CA ARG A 206 6.94 -6.08 -16.78
C ARG A 206 5.60 -5.33 -16.73
N GLY A 207 5.53 -4.27 -15.94
CA GLY A 207 4.36 -3.41 -15.85
C GLY A 207 3.28 -3.86 -14.87
N ILE A 208 3.65 -4.75 -13.95
CA ILE A 208 2.76 -5.29 -12.91
C ILE A 208 3.07 -4.56 -11.60
N ALA A 209 2.06 -3.99 -10.96
CA ALA A 209 2.19 -3.43 -9.63
C ALA A 209 2.23 -4.58 -8.60
N ILE A 210 3.07 -4.47 -7.57
CA ILE A 210 3.06 -5.41 -6.44
C ILE A 210 2.44 -4.72 -5.24
N LEU A 211 1.47 -5.36 -4.61
CA LEU A 211 0.90 -4.93 -3.34
C LEU A 211 1.27 -5.91 -2.23
N GLU A 212 2.17 -5.47 -1.36
CA GLU A 212 2.47 -6.15 -0.11
C GLU A 212 1.34 -5.84 0.89
N ILE A 213 0.51 -6.84 1.21
CA ILE A 213 -0.62 -6.67 2.13
C ILE A 213 -0.12 -6.36 3.54
N GLY A 214 0.97 -6.99 3.95
CA GLY A 214 1.55 -6.93 5.28
C GLY A 214 2.44 -8.14 5.51
N LYS A 215 3.24 -8.12 6.57
CA LYS A 215 4.17 -9.20 6.88
C LYS A 215 3.42 -10.44 7.40
N LEU A 216 3.80 -11.63 6.95
CA LEU A 216 3.30 -12.89 7.53
C LEU A 216 3.91 -13.17 8.90
N GLU A 217 3.58 -12.33 9.86
CA GLU A 217 3.97 -12.45 11.26
C GLU A 217 2.94 -11.78 12.18
N GLY A 218 3.09 -11.99 13.48
CA GLY A 218 2.37 -11.22 14.49
C GLY A 218 0.85 -11.30 14.36
N VAL A 219 0.18 -10.15 14.49
CA VAL A 219 -1.30 -10.08 14.54
C VAL A 219 -1.97 -10.48 13.23
N LEU A 220 -1.36 -10.15 12.08
CA LEU A 220 -1.91 -10.46 10.77
C LEU A 220 -1.91 -11.97 10.54
N GLU A 221 -0.74 -12.62 10.68
CA GLU A 221 -0.66 -14.07 10.48
C GLU A 221 -1.50 -14.82 11.50
N ALA A 222 -1.49 -14.40 12.77
CA ALA A 222 -2.32 -15.01 13.80
C ALA A 222 -3.81 -14.91 13.47
N ALA A 223 -4.27 -13.82 12.85
CA ALA A 223 -5.66 -13.65 12.42
C ALA A 223 -6.03 -14.52 11.21
N LEU A 224 -5.15 -14.60 10.22
CA LEU A 224 -5.35 -15.46 9.05
C LEU A 224 -5.39 -16.94 9.44
N ARG A 225 -4.51 -17.40 10.35
CA ARG A 225 -4.47 -18.81 10.76
C ARG A 225 -5.66 -19.22 11.63
N ASP A 226 -6.23 -18.31 12.40
CA ASP A 226 -7.36 -18.56 13.30
C ASP A 226 -8.67 -18.76 12.51
N PRO A 227 -9.29 -19.96 12.50
CA PRO A 227 -10.53 -20.20 11.77
C PRO A 227 -11.69 -19.28 12.18
N GLY A 228 -11.72 -18.80 13.43
CA GLY A 228 -12.76 -17.90 13.91
C GLY A 228 -12.61 -16.45 13.43
N ARG A 229 -11.43 -16.09 12.89
CA ARG A 229 -11.13 -14.72 12.41
C ARG A 229 -10.74 -14.64 10.95
N ARG A 230 -10.28 -15.74 10.35
CA ARG A 230 -9.73 -15.82 8.99
C ARG A 230 -10.60 -15.12 7.96
N ASP A 231 -11.87 -15.50 7.87
CA ASP A 231 -12.77 -14.99 6.84
C ASP A 231 -13.04 -13.49 7.03
N ALA A 232 -13.18 -13.05 8.29
CA ALA A 232 -13.32 -11.63 8.61
C ALA A 232 -12.05 -10.83 8.25
N THR A 233 -10.87 -11.39 8.51
CA THR A 233 -9.58 -10.78 8.15
C THR A 233 -9.42 -10.68 6.62
N LEU A 234 -9.67 -11.76 5.89
CA LEU A 234 -9.62 -11.76 4.41
C LEU A 234 -10.62 -10.77 3.82
N THR A 235 -11.84 -10.72 4.37
CA THR A 235 -12.88 -9.78 3.95
C THR A 235 -12.45 -8.33 4.20
N ALA A 236 -11.88 -8.03 5.36
CA ALA A 236 -11.40 -6.68 5.69
C ALA A 236 -10.24 -6.24 4.78
N ILE A 237 -9.32 -7.16 4.44
CA ILE A 237 -8.23 -6.88 3.50
C ILE A 237 -8.80 -6.63 2.11
N ALA A 238 -9.68 -7.52 1.62
CA ALA A 238 -10.29 -7.37 0.31
C ALA A 238 -11.08 -6.06 0.20
N LEU A 239 -11.84 -5.70 1.23
CA LEU A 239 -12.56 -4.43 1.33
C LEU A 239 -11.60 -3.24 1.17
N ARG A 240 -10.50 -3.21 1.91
CA ARG A 240 -9.52 -2.12 1.85
C ARG A 240 -8.88 -1.99 0.46
N VAL A 241 -8.56 -3.12 -0.18
CA VAL A 241 -8.04 -3.11 -1.56
C VAL A 241 -9.09 -2.59 -2.53
N VAL A 242 -10.30 -3.13 -2.52
CA VAL A 242 -11.38 -2.73 -3.44
C VAL A 242 -11.73 -1.25 -3.29
N GLU A 243 -11.85 -0.74 -2.06
CA GLU A 243 -12.09 0.69 -1.84
C GLU A 243 -10.96 1.58 -2.36
N ALA A 244 -9.70 1.11 -2.27
CA ALA A 244 -8.59 1.83 -2.86
C ALA A 244 -8.67 1.83 -4.40
N LEU A 245 -9.06 0.71 -5.01
CA LEU A 245 -9.28 0.64 -6.46
C LEU A 245 -10.42 1.57 -6.90
N GLU A 246 -11.56 1.56 -6.21
CA GLU A 246 -12.71 2.45 -6.48
C GLU A 246 -12.30 3.92 -6.42
N ARG A 247 -11.58 4.32 -5.36
CA ARG A 247 -11.04 5.68 -5.22
C ARG A 247 -10.08 6.05 -6.34
N GLY A 248 -9.16 5.15 -6.72
CA GLY A 248 -8.17 5.41 -7.76
C GLY A 248 -8.76 5.50 -9.18
N LEU A 249 -9.88 4.83 -9.41
CA LEU A 249 -10.67 4.94 -10.65
C LEU A 249 -11.67 6.10 -10.64
N ASN A 250 -11.76 6.86 -9.54
CA ASN A 250 -12.78 7.89 -9.32
C ASN A 250 -14.23 7.37 -9.43
N LEU A 251 -14.49 6.12 -9.05
CA LEU A 251 -15.84 5.55 -9.01
C LEU A 251 -16.67 6.02 -7.81
N GLN A 252 -16.28 7.13 -7.17
CA GLN A 252 -17.23 7.87 -6.36
C GLN A 252 -18.24 8.55 -7.29
N THR A 253 -19.37 7.86 -7.49
CA THR A 253 -20.63 8.48 -7.86
C THR A 253 -20.82 9.72 -6.98
N PRO A 254 -21.19 10.90 -7.52
CA PRO A 254 -21.72 11.94 -6.66
C PRO A 254 -22.92 11.35 -5.92
N SER A 255 -22.87 11.25 -4.60
CA SER A 255 -24.09 11.09 -3.82
C SER A 255 -25.02 12.26 -4.18
N PRO A 256 -26.26 12.03 -4.65
CA PRO A 256 -27.21 13.11 -4.81
C PRO A 256 -27.69 13.50 -3.41
N ILE A 257 -26.94 14.38 -2.74
CA ILE A 257 -27.42 15.11 -1.56
C ILE A 257 -27.57 16.57 -1.97
N GLY A 258 -28.78 16.90 -2.39
CA GLY A 258 -29.41 18.18 -2.06
C GLY A 258 -29.07 19.38 -2.95
N GLU A 259 -29.43 19.34 -4.24
CA GLU A 259 -30.03 20.54 -4.82
C GLU A 259 -31.43 20.69 -4.21
N LEU A 260 -31.53 21.47 -3.14
CA LEU A 260 -32.80 22.10 -2.80
C LEU A 260 -33.00 23.27 -3.78
N PRO A 261 -34.21 23.43 -4.33
CA PRO A 261 -34.48 24.36 -5.40
C PRO A 261 -34.25 25.80 -4.93
N VAL A 262 -33.66 26.57 -5.84
CA VAL A 262 -33.59 28.03 -5.84
C VAL A 262 -34.89 28.62 -5.31
N GLY A 263 -34.81 29.32 -4.17
CA GLY A 263 -35.91 30.11 -3.65
C GLY A 263 -36.29 31.19 -4.65
N VAL A 264 -37.35 30.92 -5.43
CA VAL A 264 -38.07 31.94 -6.17
C VAL A 264 -38.80 32.79 -5.14
N ALA A 265 -38.44 34.07 -5.07
CA ALA A 265 -39.10 35.05 -4.23
C ALA A 265 -40.61 35.12 -4.57
N PRO A 266 -41.51 35.22 -3.58
CA PRO A 266 -42.93 35.34 -3.86
C PRO A 266 -43.23 36.73 -4.44
N GLU A 267 -43.58 36.73 -5.72
CA GLU A 267 -44.24 37.82 -6.42
C GLU A 267 -45.58 38.13 -5.72
N ARG A 268 -45.66 39.25 -5.02
CA ARG A 268 -46.93 39.77 -4.49
C ARG A 268 -47.78 40.26 -5.66
N ARG A 269 -48.70 39.42 -6.13
CA ARG A 269 -49.82 39.87 -6.96
C ARG A 269 -50.79 40.69 -6.12
N ALA A 270 -50.99 41.92 -6.57
CA ALA A 270 -52.15 42.74 -6.25
C ALA A 270 -53.45 42.00 -6.64
N ARG A 271 -54.51 42.23 -5.87
CA ARG A 271 -55.90 41.91 -6.18
C ARG A 271 -56.75 43.14 -5.84
N PRO A 272 -57.92 43.28 -6.49
CA PRO A 272 -58.44 44.49 -7.12
C PRO A 272 -58.93 45.57 -6.16
#